data_AF-A0A8S1NDS8-F1
#
_entry.id   AF-A0A8S1NDS8-F1
#
_cell.length_a   1.000
_cell.length_b   1.000
_cell.length_c   1.000
_cell.angle_alpha   90.00
_cell.angle_beta   90.00
_cell.angle_gamma   90.00
#
_symmetry.space_group_name_H-M   'P 1'
#
loop_
_entity.id
_entity.type
_entity.pdbx_description
1 polymer ?
#
loop_
_entity_poly.entity_id
_entity_poly.type
_entity_poly.pdbx_seq_one_letter_code
_entity_poly.pdbx_strand_id
1 'polypeptide(L)'
;MAIFKFDILNLESITFLPNLSVSFDSSLTDNNNMAVDLSKQTILLQQPKVLSKDLYNVANKFQDLGSALIIGLGSISVLMLFFGDPQQSLEIFDTLQFQSYLKFVNVVYPQNLQIYFHSSDIVTVNPILITFKIKDVFHTIIQDNFIESIGKLQEYQINADLLINIQSQLSQISLIVFLYIICLFYPRFFNNYCFTSKFFYFISSSKSKFLEKLGIKFYKFNKKIINLRKLYTIKGFRQLFYANSWDLLFKVLLFITSNNQQGYRSIISQCICFLVLSVFISLLCQHFKGLNKNLDFSILRIEQHEGICQLKKLLFILILIDIQESDIFQCTMITLLIFVYIGFLFMIQQNIPKIELIGLIWMEAPVMLFTLTSLIYCSDFQNYLTNDLQILIGFGQIGLLILGLLGPLIKLGIKLYRDFQQFYQKKQQNVKQFEVFNILNFDKMK
;
A
#
# COMPACT_ATOMS: atom_id res chain seq x y z
N MET A 1 35.04 -38.19 -16.35
CA MET A 1 34.23 -37.06 -16.86
C MET A 1 34.64 -35.82 -16.09
N ALA A 2 35.33 -34.87 -16.73
CA ALA A 2 35.67 -33.60 -16.10
C ALA A 2 34.48 -32.64 -16.27
N ILE A 3 34.02 -32.03 -15.17
CA ILE A 3 32.96 -31.03 -15.18
C ILE A 3 33.61 -29.67 -14.99
N PHE A 4 33.48 -28.80 -15.99
CA PHE A 4 33.94 -27.42 -15.91
C PHE A 4 32.74 -26.53 -15.59
N LYS A 5 32.88 -25.70 -14.55
CA LYS A 5 31.91 -24.66 -14.19
C LYS A 5 32.51 -23.30 -14.53
N PHE A 6 31.73 -22.46 -15.19
CA PHE A 6 32.11 -21.11 -15.58
C PHE A 6 31.05 -20.13 -15.08
N ASP A 7 31.48 -19.07 -14.39
CA ASP A 7 30.62 -17.99 -13.95
C ASP A 7 30.91 -16.74 -14.80
N ILE A 8 29.88 -16.16 -15.40
CA ILE A 8 30.01 -14.93 -16.20
C ILE A 8 29.71 -13.74 -15.29
N LEU A 9 30.73 -12.93 -15.00
CA LEU A 9 30.65 -11.78 -14.09
C LEU A 9 30.30 -10.45 -14.79
N ASN A 10 30.11 -10.45 -16.12
CA ASN A 10 29.93 -9.23 -16.88
C ASN A 10 28.45 -8.82 -16.92
N LEU A 11 28.10 -7.75 -16.20
CA LEU A 11 26.74 -7.25 -15.99
C LEU A 11 26.35 -6.10 -16.95
N GLU A 12 27.19 -5.75 -17.91
CA GLU A 12 26.93 -4.62 -18.82
C GLU A 12 25.98 -5.01 -19.97
N SER A 13 25.19 -4.04 -20.45
CA SER A 13 24.28 -4.23 -21.59
C SER A 13 25.11 -4.48 -22.87
N ILE A 14 25.01 -5.68 -23.43
CA ILE A 14 25.69 -6.05 -24.68
C ILE A 14 24.70 -5.91 -25.84
N THR A 15 25.10 -5.25 -26.94
CA THR A 15 24.25 -5.01 -28.12
C THR A 15 24.21 -6.18 -29.10
N PHE A 16 25.08 -7.18 -28.93
CA PHE A 16 25.16 -8.39 -29.74
C PHE A 16 24.91 -9.65 -28.88
N LEU A 17 24.41 -10.71 -29.49
CA LEU A 17 24.27 -12.03 -28.87
C LEU A 17 25.67 -12.57 -28.54
N PRO A 18 26.03 -12.73 -27.26
CA PRO A 18 27.36 -13.20 -26.92
C PRO A 18 27.46 -14.70 -27.19
N ASN A 19 28.56 -15.12 -27.82
CA ASN A 19 28.86 -16.53 -28.05
C ASN A 19 29.98 -16.95 -27.11
N LEU A 20 29.70 -17.88 -26.20
CA LEU A 20 30.73 -18.54 -25.40
C LEU A 20 31.28 -19.70 -26.22
N SER A 21 32.52 -19.58 -26.70
CA SER A 21 33.21 -20.71 -27.31
C SER A 21 34.27 -21.27 -26.38
N VAL A 22 34.16 -22.55 -26.06
CA VAL A 22 35.17 -23.31 -25.34
C VAL A 22 35.97 -24.11 -26.36
N SER A 23 37.27 -23.87 -26.44
CA SER A 23 38.20 -24.68 -27.22
C SER A 23 39.10 -25.49 -26.30
N PHE A 24 39.43 -26.70 -26.71
CA PHE A 24 40.40 -27.55 -26.03
C PHE A 24 41.72 -27.54 -26.79
N ASP A 25 42.81 -27.19 -26.12
CA ASP A 25 44.17 -27.20 -26.71
C ASP A 25 44.76 -28.62 -26.81
N SER A 26 43.99 -29.64 -26.41
CA SER A 26 44.36 -31.05 -26.48
C SER A 26 43.49 -31.79 -27.49
N SER A 27 44.12 -32.65 -28.30
CA SER A 27 43.41 -33.60 -29.17
C SER A 27 42.52 -34.52 -28.33
N LEU A 28 41.20 -34.37 -28.46
CA LEU A 28 40.24 -35.28 -27.84
C LEU A 28 40.27 -36.60 -28.62
N THR A 29 40.45 -37.71 -27.92
CA THR A 29 40.32 -39.05 -28.50
C THR A 29 39.13 -39.75 -27.86
N ASP A 30 38.34 -40.46 -28.67
CA ASP A 30 37.24 -41.28 -28.15
C ASP A 30 37.78 -42.57 -27.48
N ASN A 31 36.87 -43.41 -26.98
CA ASN A 31 37.22 -44.69 -26.35
C ASN A 31 37.90 -45.69 -27.32
N ASN A 32 37.92 -45.39 -28.61
CA ASN A 32 38.55 -46.18 -29.67
C ASN A 32 39.84 -45.52 -30.21
N ASN A 33 40.38 -44.51 -29.50
CA ASN A 33 41.55 -43.72 -29.93
C ASN A 33 41.38 -42.99 -31.27
N MET A 34 40.14 -42.74 -31.70
CA MET A 34 39.86 -41.89 -32.86
C MET A 34 39.85 -40.43 -32.43
N ALA A 35 40.53 -39.57 -33.21
CA ALA A 35 40.51 -38.13 -32.99
C ALA A 35 39.08 -37.60 -33.18
N VAL A 36 38.58 -36.89 -32.17
CA VAL A 36 37.28 -36.23 -32.19
C VAL A 36 37.47 -34.83 -32.76
N ASP A 37 36.88 -34.58 -33.93
CA ASP A 37 37.05 -33.35 -34.74
C ASP A 37 36.45 -32.07 -34.09
N LEU A 38 35.84 -32.18 -32.91
CA LEU A 38 35.20 -31.09 -32.20
C LEU A 38 36.15 -30.45 -31.19
N SER A 39 37.17 -29.75 -31.68
CA SER A 39 38.09 -28.96 -30.85
C SER A 39 37.45 -27.71 -30.24
N LYS A 40 36.23 -27.35 -30.69
CA LYS A 40 35.49 -26.16 -30.26
C LYS A 40 34.00 -26.46 -30.08
N GLN A 41 33.48 -26.16 -28.90
CA GLN A 41 32.03 -26.09 -28.65
C GLN A 41 31.64 -24.63 -28.46
N THR A 42 30.52 -24.22 -29.07
CA THR A 42 30.01 -22.86 -28.95
C THR A 42 28.60 -22.90 -28.38
N ILE A 43 28.37 -22.09 -27.34
CA ILE A 43 27.07 -21.88 -26.71
C ILE A 43 26.65 -20.44 -27.01
N LEU A 44 25.48 -20.29 -27.62
CA LEU A 44 24.82 -18.99 -27.77
C LEU A 44 24.26 -18.59 -26.41
N LEU A 45 24.75 -17.48 -25.85
CA LEU A 45 24.25 -16.93 -24.60
C LEU A 45 23.03 -16.05 -24.88
N GLN A 46 22.12 -16.00 -23.91
CA GLN A 46 21.01 -15.05 -23.94
C GLN A 46 21.55 -13.64 -23.72
N GLN A 47 20.97 -12.67 -24.44
CA GLN A 47 21.34 -11.27 -24.24
C GLN A 47 21.00 -10.83 -22.81
N PRO A 48 21.94 -10.24 -22.06
CA PRO A 48 21.68 -9.80 -20.70
C PRO A 48 20.60 -8.70 -20.71
N LYS A 49 19.48 -8.94 -20.02
CA LYS A 49 18.38 -7.97 -19.84
C LYS A 49 18.74 -6.95 -18.75
N VAL A 50 19.84 -6.22 -18.94
CA VAL A 50 20.34 -5.22 -17.99
C VAL A 50 20.21 -3.82 -18.60
N LEU A 51 19.78 -2.86 -17.79
CA LEU A 51 19.67 -1.46 -18.18
C LEU A 51 21.06 -0.87 -18.50
N SER A 52 21.11 0.03 -19.48
CA SER A 52 22.27 0.91 -19.65
C SER A 52 22.44 1.81 -18.42
N LYS A 53 23.67 2.28 -18.17
CA LYS A 53 24.00 3.13 -17.00
C LYS A 53 23.09 4.37 -16.91
N ASP A 54 22.76 4.99 -18.05
CA ASP A 54 21.87 6.16 -18.09
C ASP A 54 20.42 5.80 -17.72
N LEU A 55 19.88 4.71 -18.27
CA LEU A 55 18.52 4.26 -17.95
C LEU A 55 18.41 3.76 -16.50
N TYR A 56 19.47 3.15 -15.98
CA TYR A 56 19.57 2.76 -14.58
C TYR A 56 19.51 3.99 -13.65
N ASN A 57 20.25 5.06 -13.98
CA ASN A 57 20.19 6.32 -13.23
C ASN A 57 18.79 6.97 -13.28
N VAL A 58 18.09 6.88 -14.42
CA VAL A 58 16.70 7.36 -14.54
C VAL A 58 15.76 6.50 -13.69
N ALA A 59 15.92 5.17 -13.70
CA ALA A 59 15.12 4.26 -12.87
C ALA A 59 15.30 4.55 -11.37
N ASN A 60 16.53 4.79 -10.91
CA ASN A 60 16.80 5.18 -9.52
C ASN A 60 16.13 6.51 -9.15
N LYS A 61 16.14 7.51 -10.04
CA LYS A 61 15.41 8.77 -9.79
C LYS A 61 13.90 8.55 -9.65
N PHE A 62 13.32 7.63 -10.42
CA PHE A 62 11.91 7.26 -10.27
C PHE A 62 11.65 6.48 -8.98
N GLN A 63 12.57 5.61 -8.54
CA GLN A 63 12.50 4.95 -7.24
C GLN A 63 12.55 5.96 -6.09
N ASP A 64 13.44 6.95 -6.15
CA ASP A 64 13.55 8.01 -5.15
C ASP A 64 12.26 8.85 -5.10
N LEU A 65 11.73 9.22 -6.26
CA LEU A 65 10.45 9.93 -6.36
C LEU A 65 9.29 9.09 -5.78
N GLY A 66 9.20 7.80 -6.14
CA GLY A 66 8.22 6.87 -5.60
C GLY A 66 8.31 6.76 -4.08
N SER A 67 9.53 6.59 -3.56
CA SER A 67 9.81 6.51 -2.12
C SER A 67 9.39 7.80 -1.41
N ALA A 68 9.74 8.96 -1.97
CA ALA A 68 9.36 10.27 -1.42
C ALA A 68 7.84 10.46 -1.40
N LEU A 69 7.13 10.04 -2.45
CA LEU A 69 5.67 10.10 -2.51
C LEU A 69 5.01 9.17 -1.48
N ILE A 70 5.49 7.93 -1.35
CA ILE A 70 4.99 6.96 -0.35
C ILE A 70 5.20 7.51 1.07
N ILE A 71 6.40 8.00 1.39
CA ILE A 71 6.72 8.59 2.70
C ILE A 71 5.89 9.86 2.94
N GLY A 72 5.73 10.70 1.92
CA GLY A 72 4.93 11.92 1.99
C GLY A 72 3.46 11.62 2.26
N LEU A 73 2.87 10.66 1.54
CA LEU A 73 1.50 10.18 1.75
C LEU A 73 1.33 9.54 3.13
N GLY A 74 2.27 8.69 3.56
CA GLY A 74 2.26 8.11 4.90
C GLY A 74 2.30 9.18 6.00
N SER A 75 3.15 10.20 5.83
CA SER A 75 3.25 11.33 6.76
C SER A 75 1.97 12.16 6.79
N ILE A 76 1.39 12.44 5.62
CA ILE A 76 0.09 13.14 5.51
C ILE A 76 -1.01 12.32 6.17
N SER A 77 -1.03 11.00 5.99
CA SER A 77 -1.99 10.10 6.62
C SER A 77 -1.93 10.20 8.14
N VAL A 78 -0.73 10.15 8.72
CA VAL A 78 -0.51 10.33 10.17
C VAL A 78 -0.97 11.73 10.63
N LEU A 79 -0.67 12.78 9.87
CA LEU A 79 -1.16 14.13 10.17
C LEU A 79 -2.69 14.22 10.11
N MET A 80 -3.34 13.57 9.14
CA MET A 80 -4.81 13.53 9.04
C MET A 80 -5.44 12.85 10.24
N LEU A 81 -4.83 11.78 10.73
CA LEU A 81 -5.21 11.15 11.99
C LEU A 81 -5.13 12.16 13.14
N PHE A 82 -4.02 12.89 13.32
CA PHE A 82 -3.91 13.92 14.36
C PHE A 82 -4.89 15.09 14.19
N PHE A 83 -5.27 15.43 12.96
CA PHE A 83 -6.25 16.49 12.69
C PHE A 83 -7.71 16.05 12.88
N GLY A 84 -7.94 14.77 13.22
CA GLY A 84 -9.25 14.22 13.54
C GLY A 84 -10.01 13.71 12.32
N ASP A 85 -9.32 13.38 11.22
CA ASP A 85 -9.89 12.78 10.01
C ASP A 85 -9.31 11.39 9.74
N PRO A 86 -9.67 10.39 10.57
CA PRO A 86 -9.10 9.05 10.47
C PRO A 86 -9.53 8.30 9.22
N GLN A 87 -10.69 8.62 8.62
CA GLN A 87 -11.16 7.94 7.42
C GLN A 87 -10.24 8.22 6.23
N GLN A 88 -9.82 9.47 6.04
CA GLN A 88 -8.83 9.84 5.02
C GLN A 88 -7.48 9.14 5.25
N SER A 89 -7.06 9.02 6.51
CA SER A 89 -5.82 8.32 6.87
C SER A 89 -5.87 6.85 6.43
N LEU A 90 -6.97 6.15 6.74
CA LEU A 90 -7.15 4.75 6.37
C LEU A 90 -7.26 4.56 4.85
N GLU A 91 -7.92 5.47 4.14
CA GLU A 91 -7.99 5.45 2.67
C GLU A 91 -6.60 5.59 2.02
N ILE A 92 -5.75 6.49 2.53
CA ILE A 92 -4.37 6.63 2.03
C ILE A 92 -3.58 5.33 2.26
N PHE A 93 -3.67 4.73 3.46
CA PHE A 93 -2.98 3.47 3.74
C PHE A 93 -3.47 2.33 2.85
N ASP A 94 -4.78 2.28 2.59
CA ASP A 94 -5.38 1.28 1.72
C ASP A 94 -4.82 1.36 0.28
N THR A 95 -4.71 2.57 -0.26
CA THR A 95 -4.13 2.80 -1.59
C THR A 95 -2.65 2.43 -1.66
N LEU A 96 -1.87 2.77 -0.62
CA LEU A 96 -0.45 2.41 -0.55
C LEU A 96 -0.26 0.89 -0.50
N GLN A 97 -1.08 0.18 0.29
CA GLN A 97 -1.06 -1.28 0.35
C GLN A 97 -1.45 -1.88 -1.00
N PHE A 98 -2.55 -1.42 -1.60
CA PHE A 98 -3.02 -1.92 -2.89
C PHE A 98 -1.94 -1.84 -3.99
N GLN A 99 -1.24 -0.72 -4.09
CA GLN A 99 -0.14 -0.59 -5.05
C GLN A 99 1.08 -1.45 -4.70
N SER A 100 1.39 -1.63 -3.41
CA SER A 100 2.52 -2.48 -2.98
C SER A 100 2.33 -3.93 -3.41
N TYR A 101 1.10 -4.46 -3.39
CA TYR A 101 0.84 -5.84 -3.81
C TYR A 101 1.01 -6.08 -5.32
N LEU A 102 0.99 -5.04 -6.15
CA LEU A 102 1.17 -5.19 -7.61
C LEU A 102 2.53 -5.79 -7.99
N LYS A 103 3.54 -5.66 -7.13
CA LYS A 103 4.86 -6.27 -7.37
C LYS A 103 4.84 -7.80 -7.41
N PHE A 104 3.80 -8.42 -6.85
CA PHE A 104 3.63 -9.88 -6.78
C PHE A 104 2.81 -10.47 -7.91
N VAL A 105 2.33 -9.65 -8.85
CA VAL A 105 1.78 -10.16 -10.09
C VAL A 105 2.86 -10.99 -10.79
N ASN A 106 2.51 -12.20 -11.18
CA ASN A 106 3.36 -13.26 -11.69
C ASN A 106 3.83 -12.96 -13.10
N VAL A 107 4.66 -11.93 -13.23
CA VAL A 107 5.16 -11.43 -14.50
C VAL A 107 6.65 -11.13 -14.35
N VAL A 108 7.43 -11.37 -15.40
CA VAL A 108 8.85 -11.05 -15.43
C VAL A 108 9.02 -9.58 -15.80
N TYR A 109 8.89 -8.71 -14.79
CA TYR A 109 9.05 -7.27 -14.99
C TYR A 109 10.45 -6.90 -15.51
N PRO A 110 10.55 -5.93 -16.44
CA PRO A 110 11.83 -5.32 -16.78
C PRO A 110 12.47 -4.66 -15.55
N GLN A 111 13.79 -4.55 -15.57
CA GLN A 111 14.58 -4.12 -14.42
C GLN A 111 14.17 -2.73 -13.88
N ASN A 112 13.73 -1.80 -14.72
CA ASN A 112 13.28 -0.47 -14.28
C ASN A 112 12.05 -0.54 -13.37
N LEU A 113 11.09 -1.42 -13.68
CA LEU A 113 9.93 -1.66 -12.82
C LEU A 113 10.31 -2.35 -11.52
N GLN A 114 11.23 -3.31 -11.58
CA GLN A 114 11.75 -3.97 -10.36
C GLN A 114 12.40 -2.94 -9.42
N ILE A 115 13.25 -2.05 -9.97
CA ILE A 115 13.86 -0.94 -9.22
C ILE A 115 12.79 -0.05 -8.59
N TYR A 116 11.74 0.31 -9.34
CA TYR A 116 10.63 1.08 -8.79
C TYR A 116 9.91 0.36 -7.65
N PHE A 117 9.62 -0.93 -7.78
CA PHE A 117 8.91 -1.69 -6.74
C PHE A 117 9.68 -1.83 -5.43
N HIS A 118 11.00 -1.68 -5.42
CA HIS A 118 11.77 -1.59 -4.17
C HIS A 118 11.35 -0.39 -3.29
N SER A 119 10.81 0.69 -3.88
CA SER A 119 10.23 1.79 -3.09
C SER A 119 9.02 1.36 -2.25
N SER A 120 8.30 0.32 -2.69
CA SER A 120 7.10 -0.18 -2.01
C SER A 120 7.39 -0.96 -0.73
N ASP A 121 8.64 -1.39 -0.51
CA ASP A 121 9.04 -2.12 0.70
C ASP A 121 8.89 -1.27 1.97
N ILE A 122 8.94 0.07 1.80
CA ILE A 122 8.73 1.08 2.85
C ILE A 122 7.30 1.01 3.42
N VAL A 123 6.32 0.55 2.64
CA VAL A 123 4.91 0.48 3.08
C VAL A 123 4.71 -0.54 4.21
N THR A 124 5.61 -1.52 4.34
CA THR A 124 5.53 -2.55 5.37
C THR A 124 6.04 -2.05 6.72
N VAL A 125 5.58 -2.64 7.83
CA VAL A 125 6.07 -2.30 9.19
C VAL A 125 7.45 -2.91 9.47
N ASN A 126 7.93 -3.81 8.61
CA ASN A 126 9.16 -4.56 8.82
C ASN A 126 10.41 -3.68 9.06
N PRO A 127 10.66 -2.58 8.32
CA PRO A 127 11.80 -1.69 8.58
C PRO A 127 11.78 -1.09 9.99
N ILE A 128 10.60 -0.79 10.52
CA ILE A 128 10.43 -0.27 11.89
C ILE A 128 10.78 -1.35 12.91
N LEU A 129 10.30 -2.58 12.72
CA LEU A 129 10.58 -3.71 13.61
C LEU A 129 12.07 -4.05 13.66
N ILE A 130 12.75 -3.99 12.51
CA ILE A 130 14.19 -4.19 12.41
C ILE A 130 14.93 -3.06 13.14
N THR A 131 14.55 -1.81 12.91
CA THR A 131 15.20 -0.64 13.53
C THR A 131 15.11 -0.68 15.06
N PHE A 132 13.96 -1.11 15.61
CA PHE A 132 13.77 -1.24 17.06
C PHE A 132 14.21 -2.60 17.63
N LYS A 133 14.81 -3.49 16.82
CA LYS A 133 15.21 -4.86 17.20
C LYS A 133 14.08 -5.69 17.81
N ILE A 134 12.83 -5.36 17.49
CA ILE A 134 11.65 -6.10 17.94
C ILE A 134 11.64 -7.50 17.29
N LYS A 135 12.15 -7.59 16.06
CA LYS A 135 12.28 -8.85 15.33
C LYS A 135 13.15 -9.88 16.08
N ASP A 136 14.24 -9.44 16.70
CA ASP A 136 15.15 -10.32 17.46
C ASP A 136 14.46 -10.91 18.71
N VAL A 137 13.60 -10.12 19.36
CA VAL A 137 12.79 -10.59 20.50
C VAL A 137 11.81 -11.67 20.04
N PHE A 138 11.11 -11.46 18.92
CA PHE A 138 10.19 -12.45 18.36
C PHE A 138 10.92 -13.70 17.87
N HIS A 139 12.09 -13.57 17.25
CA HIS A 139 12.92 -14.69 16.81
C HIS A 139 13.27 -15.62 17.98
N THR A 140 13.58 -15.05 19.15
CA THR A 140 13.91 -15.82 20.36
C THR A 140 12.72 -16.65 20.86
N ILE A 141 11.49 -16.16 20.64
CA ILE A 141 10.25 -16.79 21.13
C ILE A 141 9.69 -17.80 20.11
N ILE A 142 9.66 -17.44 18.82
CA ILE A 142 8.92 -18.16 17.78
C ILE A 142 9.79 -19.15 17.01
N GLN A 143 11.13 -19.00 17.04
CA GLN A 143 12.10 -19.72 16.22
C GLN A 143 11.85 -19.55 14.70
N ASP A 144 12.90 -19.15 13.98
CA ASP A 144 12.81 -18.88 12.55
C ASP A 144 12.78 -20.18 11.74
N ASN A 145 11.59 -20.50 11.24
CA ASN A 145 11.36 -21.50 10.21
C ASN A 145 11.00 -20.79 8.90
N PHE A 146 11.87 -20.89 7.90
CA PHE A 146 11.56 -20.38 6.57
C PHE A 146 10.83 -21.45 5.78
N ILE A 147 9.60 -21.14 5.35
CA ILE A 147 8.87 -21.94 4.36
C ILE A 147 8.92 -21.17 3.04
N GLU A 148 9.41 -21.82 2.00
CA GLU A 148 9.38 -21.27 0.65
C GLU A 148 7.93 -21.05 0.17
N SER A 149 7.69 -19.90 -0.44
CA SER A 149 6.45 -19.57 -1.12
C SER A 149 6.50 -19.99 -2.59
N ILE A 150 5.39 -19.80 -3.31
CA ILE A 150 5.19 -20.27 -4.68
C ILE A 150 5.38 -19.13 -5.69
N GLY A 151 5.96 -19.43 -6.86
CA GLY A 151 6.00 -18.54 -8.03
C GLY A 151 6.74 -17.23 -7.74
N LYS A 152 6.13 -16.10 -8.11
CA LYS A 152 6.72 -14.77 -7.92
C LYS A 152 7.02 -14.45 -6.46
N LEU A 153 6.28 -15.03 -5.52
CA LEU A 153 6.47 -14.81 -4.09
C LEU A 153 7.80 -15.43 -3.60
N GLN A 154 8.23 -16.53 -4.23
CA GLN A 154 9.52 -17.17 -3.96
C GLN A 154 10.68 -16.28 -4.38
N GLU A 155 10.56 -15.58 -5.51
CA GLU A 155 11.58 -14.62 -6.00
C GLU A 155 11.82 -13.48 -5.00
N TYR A 156 10.76 -13.02 -4.33
CA TYR A 156 10.84 -12.01 -3.27
C TYR A 156 11.18 -12.59 -1.88
N GLN A 157 11.50 -13.89 -1.80
CA GLN A 157 11.85 -14.59 -0.55
C GLN A 157 10.81 -14.40 0.55
N ILE A 158 9.52 -14.41 0.18
CA ILE A 158 8.45 -14.27 1.17
C ILE A 158 8.31 -15.58 1.92
N ASN A 159 8.48 -15.51 3.23
CA ASN A 159 8.24 -16.64 4.11
C ASN A 159 6.74 -16.97 4.10
N ALA A 160 6.35 -18.23 3.86
CA ALA A 160 4.95 -18.65 3.98
C ALA A 160 4.52 -19.00 5.41
N ASP A 161 5.45 -19.03 6.37
CA ASP A 161 5.14 -19.34 7.76
C ASP A 161 4.29 -18.23 8.42
N LEU A 162 3.07 -18.60 8.79
CA LEU A 162 2.12 -17.65 9.38
C LEU A 162 2.61 -17.05 10.69
N LEU A 163 3.27 -17.81 11.56
CA LEU A 163 3.69 -17.30 12.87
C LEU A 163 4.76 -16.22 12.75
N ILE A 164 5.66 -16.37 11.78
CA ILE A 164 6.69 -15.37 11.48
C ILE A 164 6.06 -14.18 10.76
N ASN A 165 5.12 -14.42 9.85
CA ASN A 165 4.48 -13.35 9.11
C ASN A 165 3.55 -12.48 9.96
N ILE A 166 2.85 -13.08 10.94
CA ILE A 166 1.89 -12.35 11.78
C ILE A 166 2.57 -11.51 12.87
N GLN A 167 3.89 -11.64 13.06
CA GLN A 167 4.64 -10.85 14.05
C GLN A 167 4.43 -9.34 13.88
N SER A 168 4.36 -8.87 12.63
CA SER A 168 4.12 -7.44 12.36
C SER A 168 2.73 -7.01 12.80
N GLN A 169 1.72 -7.85 12.64
CA GLN A 169 0.36 -7.61 13.10
C GLN A 169 0.28 -7.62 14.63
N LEU A 170 0.97 -8.56 15.28
CA LEU A 170 1.04 -8.57 16.74
C LEU A 170 1.68 -7.28 17.27
N SER A 171 2.75 -6.81 16.63
CA SER A 171 3.36 -5.52 16.97
C SER A 171 2.42 -4.33 16.70
N GLN A 172 1.66 -4.34 15.60
CA GLN A 172 0.66 -3.30 15.32
C GLN A 172 -0.46 -3.30 16.36
N ILE A 173 -1.00 -4.47 16.72
CA ILE A 173 -2.03 -4.62 17.76
C ILE A 173 -1.51 -4.11 19.09
N SER A 174 -0.28 -4.49 19.47
CA SER A 174 0.38 -3.99 20.68
C SER A 174 0.49 -2.46 20.68
N LEU A 175 0.89 -1.87 19.56
CA LEU A 175 0.97 -0.42 19.39
C LEU A 175 -0.41 0.24 19.49
N ILE A 176 -1.46 -0.33 18.90
CA ILE A 176 -2.84 0.19 18.99
C ILE A 176 -3.33 0.13 20.44
N VAL A 177 -3.06 -0.97 21.16
CA VAL A 177 -3.41 -1.11 22.58
C VAL A 177 -2.65 -0.08 23.43
N PHE A 178 -1.38 0.13 23.16
CA PHE A 178 -0.58 1.16 23.82
C PHE A 178 -1.13 2.57 23.56
N LEU A 179 -1.45 2.90 22.30
CA LEU A 179 -2.09 4.16 21.93
C LEU A 179 -3.48 4.32 22.57
N TYR A 180 -4.23 3.24 22.74
CA TYR A 180 -5.51 3.24 23.43
C TYR A 180 -5.34 3.64 24.89
N ILE A 181 -4.40 3.01 25.59
CA ILE A 181 -4.06 3.33 26.97
C ILE A 181 -3.66 4.80 27.08
N ILE A 182 -2.79 5.30 26.19
CA ILE A 182 -2.44 6.73 26.13
C ILE A 182 -3.70 7.58 25.95
N CYS A 183 -4.59 7.26 25.02
CA CYS A 183 -5.83 8.00 24.78
C CYS A 183 -6.82 7.97 25.97
N LEU A 184 -6.76 6.96 26.84
CA LEU A 184 -7.53 6.91 28.08
C LEU A 184 -6.95 7.87 29.14
N PHE A 185 -5.64 7.87 29.33
CA PHE A 185 -4.97 8.71 30.33
C PHE A 185 -4.80 10.17 29.87
N TYR A 186 -4.60 10.40 28.59
CA TYR A 186 -4.27 11.70 28.00
C TYR A 186 -5.27 12.81 28.38
N PRO A 187 -6.61 12.62 28.31
CA PRO A 187 -7.56 13.66 28.66
C PRO A 187 -7.61 13.91 30.17
N ARG A 188 -7.37 12.89 31.00
CA ARG A 188 -7.25 13.08 32.46
C ARG A 188 -6.03 13.95 32.75
N PHE A 189 -4.90 13.70 32.09
CA PHE A 189 -3.69 14.48 32.26
C PHE A 189 -3.85 15.92 31.75
N PHE A 190 -4.23 16.11 30.48
CA PHE A 190 -4.31 17.44 29.88
C PHE A 190 -5.44 18.31 30.44
N ASN A 191 -6.61 17.75 30.77
CA ASN A 191 -7.69 18.55 31.36
C ASN A 191 -7.39 18.92 32.82
N ASN A 192 -6.74 18.04 33.59
CA ASN A 192 -6.47 18.30 35.00
C ASN A 192 -5.21 19.16 35.23
N TYR A 193 -4.20 19.08 34.36
CA TYR A 193 -2.93 19.78 34.56
C TYR A 193 -2.71 20.93 33.56
N CYS A 194 -2.95 20.73 32.27
CA CYS A 194 -2.59 21.70 31.23
C CYS A 194 -3.69 22.74 30.96
N PHE A 195 -4.97 22.37 30.97
CA PHE A 195 -6.09 23.25 30.62
C PHE A 195 -6.96 23.62 31.83
N THR A 196 -6.33 23.95 32.95
CA THR A 196 -7.02 24.43 34.14
C THR A 196 -7.44 25.90 34.02
N SER A 197 -8.35 26.35 34.90
CA SER A 197 -8.71 27.78 35.00
C SER A 197 -7.48 28.69 35.18
N LYS A 198 -6.45 28.21 35.89
CA LYS A 198 -5.17 28.90 36.06
C LYS A 198 -4.41 29.10 34.74
N PHE A 199 -4.41 28.11 33.85
CA PHE A 199 -3.77 28.22 32.53
C PHE A 199 -4.44 29.28 31.65
N PHE A 200 -5.78 29.25 31.58
CA PHE A 200 -6.52 30.27 30.83
C PHE A 200 -6.38 31.66 31.44
N TYR A 201 -6.35 31.77 32.77
CA TYR A 201 -6.05 33.02 33.46
C TYR A 201 -4.65 33.55 33.10
N PHE A 202 -3.61 32.72 33.19
CA PHE A 202 -2.23 33.10 32.85
C PHE A 202 -2.09 33.54 31.40
N ILE A 203 -2.71 32.82 30.46
CA ILE A 203 -2.71 33.18 29.04
C ILE A 203 -3.44 34.50 28.80
N SER A 204 -4.59 34.72 29.42
CA SER A 204 -5.33 35.98 29.30
C SER A 204 -4.57 37.16 29.93
N SER A 205 -3.81 36.91 30.99
CA SER A 205 -2.98 37.92 31.67
C SER A 205 -1.70 38.30 30.91
N SER A 206 -1.28 37.51 29.92
CA SER A 206 -0.02 37.70 29.18
C SER A 206 0.04 38.98 28.33
N LYS A 207 -1.07 39.73 28.18
CA LYS A 207 -1.25 40.90 27.29
C LYS A 207 -0.97 40.65 25.79
N SER A 208 -0.31 39.55 25.42
CA SER A 208 -0.02 39.16 24.05
C SER A 208 -1.21 38.46 23.40
N LYS A 209 -1.87 39.15 22.45
CA LYS A 209 -2.93 38.56 21.60
C LYS A 209 -2.46 37.33 20.81
N PHE A 210 -1.16 37.18 20.59
CA PHE A 210 -0.58 36.02 19.90
C PHE A 210 -0.61 34.77 20.78
N LEU A 211 -0.15 34.88 22.04
CA LEU A 211 -0.16 33.77 23.00
C LEU A 211 -1.58 33.32 23.32
N GLU A 212 -2.52 34.25 23.43
CA GLU A 212 -3.94 33.93 23.60
C GLU A 212 -4.49 33.12 22.40
N LYS A 213 -4.22 33.56 21.17
CA LYS A 213 -4.62 32.83 19.96
C LYS A 213 -3.97 31.45 19.87
N LEU A 214 -2.70 31.32 20.26
CA LEU A 214 -2.01 30.03 20.31
C LEU A 214 -2.63 29.10 21.36
N GLY A 215 -2.90 29.59 22.57
CA GLY A 215 -3.54 28.82 23.64
C GLY A 215 -4.92 28.29 23.23
N ILE A 216 -5.74 29.13 22.61
CA ILE A 216 -7.06 28.72 22.09
C ILE A 216 -6.90 27.70 20.96
N LYS A 217 -5.95 27.88 20.04
CA LYS A 217 -5.67 26.90 18.97
C LYS A 217 -5.21 25.56 19.56
N PHE A 218 -4.33 25.59 20.56
CA PHE A 218 -3.82 24.40 21.23
C PHE A 218 -4.93 23.66 21.98
N TYR A 219 -5.83 24.37 22.67
CA TYR A 219 -7.02 23.78 23.29
C TYR A 219 -7.95 23.14 22.25
N LYS A 220 -8.22 23.81 21.13
CA LYS A 220 -9.02 23.25 20.03
C LYS A 220 -8.37 22.01 19.42
N PHE A 221 -7.06 22.02 19.25
CA PHE A 221 -6.29 20.85 18.79
C PHE A 221 -6.38 19.70 19.78
N ASN A 222 -6.22 19.97 21.08
CA ASN A 222 -6.39 18.97 22.12
C ASN A 222 -7.80 18.34 22.09
N LYS A 223 -8.85 19.15 21.92
CA LYS A 223 -10.23 18.66 21.77
C LYS A 223 -10.40 17.76 20.54
N LYS A 224 -9.67 18.01 19.45
CA LYS A 224 -9.64 17.12 18.28
C LYS A 224 -8.94 15.79 18.60
N ILE A 225 -7.83 15.80 19.33
CA ILE A 225 -7.16 14.56 19.78
C ILE A 225 -8.11 13.72 20.66
N ILE A 226 -8.87 14.35 21.55
CA ILE A 226 -9.88 13.65 22.37
C ILE A 226 -10.93 12.95 21.49
N ASN A 227 -11.30 13.55 20.36
CA ASN A 227 -12.24 12.92 19.42
C ASN A 227 -11.68 11.64 18.75
N LEU A 228 -10.36 11.40 18.77
CA LEU A 228 -9.78 10.13 18.31
C LEU A 228 -10.24 8.94 19.14
N ARG A 229 -10.80 9.18 20.33
CA ARG A 229 -11.48 8.12 21.10
C ARG A 229 -12.57 7.40 20.32
N LYS A 230 -13.17 8.06 19.32
CA LYS A 230 -14.18 7.45 18.43
C LYS A 230 -13.62 6.27 17.64
N LEU A 231 -12.31 6.23 17.37
CA LEU A 231 -11.65 5.09 16.71
C LEU A 231 -11.66 3.81 17.56
N TYR A 232 -11.80 3.93 18.88
CA TYR A 232 -11.89 2.77 19.78
C TYR A 232 -13.34 2.31 20.01
N THR A 233 -14.29 2.82 19.24
CA THR A 233 -15.63 2.24 19.16
C THR A 233 -15.61 0.99 18.27
N ILE A 234 -16.65 0.15 18.36
CA ILE A 234 -16.80 -1.04 17.50
C ILE A 234 -16.69 -0.67 16.01
N LYS A 235 -17.25 0.47 15.60
CA LYS A 235 -17.14 0.98 14.22
C LYS A 235 -15.70 1.33 13.83
N GLY A 236 -14.96 1.94 14.74
CA GLY A 236 -13.55 2.28 14.51
C GLY A 236 -12.66 1.02 14.46
N PHE A 237 -12.92 0.02 15.30
CA PHE A 237 -12.24 -1.28 15.22
C PHE A 237 -12.52 -1.98 13.88
N ARG A 238 -13.77 -1.94 13.41
CA ARG A 238 -14.16 -2.43 12.07
C ARG A 238 -13.37 -1.73 10.95
N GLN A 239 -13.23 -0.41 11.04
CA GLN A 239 -12.44 0.37 10.07
C GLN A 239 -10.94 0.04 10.12
N LEU A 240 -10.36 -0.14 11.31
CA LEU A 240 -8.97 -0.57 11.48
C LEU A 240 -8.73 -1.96 10.90
N PHE A 241 -9.69 -2.88 11.07
CA PHE A 241 -9.65 -4.19 10.44
C PHE A 241 -9.70 -4.08 8.92
N TYR A 242 -10.58 -3.24 8.36
CA TYR A 242 -10.67 -2.99 6.91
C TYR A 242 -9.43 -2.38 6.29
N ALA A 243 -8.67 -1.59 7.05
CA ALA A 243 -7.40 -1.01 6.62
C ALA A 243 -6.22 -2.00 6.72
N ASN A 244 -6.34 -3.06 7.52
CA ASN A 244 -5.32 -4.12 7.63
C ASN A 244 -5.71 -5.40 6.90
N SER A 245 -6.88 -5.42 6.24
CA SER A 245 -7.40 -6.65 5.63
C SER A 245 -6.55 -7.14 4.48
N TRP A 246 -5.90 -6.25 3.71
CA TRP A 246 -4.96 -6.67 2.67
C TRP A 246 -3.86 -7.58 3.20
N ASP A 247 -3.12 -7.13 4.23
CA ASP A 247 -1.97 -7.86 4.77
C ASP A 247 -2.38 -9.11 5.55
N LEU A 248 -3.50 -9.04 6.28
CA LEU A 248 -4.07 -10.21 6.96
C LEU A 248 -4.51 -11.29 5.97
N LEU A 249 -5.26 -10.92 4.93
CA LEU A 249 -5.72 -11.86 3.91
C LEU A 249 -4.54 -12.45 3.15
N PHE A 250 -3.57 -11.63 2.76
CA PHE A 250 -2.38 -12.08 2.04
C PHE A 250 -1.63 -13.16 2.84
N LYS A 251 -1.36 -12.91 4.12
CA LYS A 251 -0.61 -13.86 4.97
C LYS A 251 -1.36 -15.16 5.23
N VAL A 252 -2.66 -15.05 5.49
CA VAL A 252 -3.52 -16.22 5.77
C VAL A 252 -3.68 -17.08 4.52
N LEU A 253 -3.97 -16.48 3.37
CA LEU A 253 -4.10 -17.21 2.11
C LEU A 253 -2.76 -17.79 1.65
N LEU A 254 -1.66 -17.05 1.81
CA LEU A 254 -0.32 -17.54 1.48
C LEU A 254 0.04 -18.77 2.31
N PHE A 255 -0.26 -18.74 3.62
CA PHE A 255 -0.05 -19.91 4.46
C PHE A 255 -0.91 -21.07 3.98
N ILE A 256 -2.21 -20.87 3.72
CA ILE A 256 -3.11 -21.95 3.29
C ILE A 256 -2.62 -22.62 2.00
N THR A 257 -2.14 -21.86 1.02
CA THR A 257 -1.69 -22.39 -0.26
C THR A 257 -0.32 -23.05 -0.21
N SER A 258 0.60 -22.51 0.60
CA SER A 258 1.99 -22.98 0.66
C SER A 258 2.28 -23.90 1.85
N ASN A 259 1.24 -24.34 2.58
CA ASN A 259 1.42 -25.11 3.81
C ASN A 259 1.94 -26.53 3.54
N ASN A 260 3.24 -26.72 3.75
CA ASN A 260 3.88 -28.03 3.80
C ASN A 260 4.29 -28.44 5.22
N GLN A 261 3.94 -27.65 6.25
CA GLN A 261 4.34 -27.90 7.63
C GLN A 261 3.44 -28.92 8.34
N GLN A 262 4.07 -29.84 9.08
CA GLN A 262 3.40 -30.79 9.98
C GLN A 262 3.71 -30.45 11.45
N GLY A 263 2.82 -30.84 12.37
CA GLY A 263 3.00 -30.69 13.82
C GLY A 263 2.22 -29.54 14.47
N TYR A 264 2.48 -29.26 15.75
CA TYR A 264 1.73 -28.29 16.57
C TYR A 264 1.73 -26.87 15.99
N ARG A 265 2.82 -26.47 15.35
CA ARG A 265 2.93 -25.16 14.67
C ARG A 265 1.87 -25.00 13.57
N SER A 266 1.71 -26.03 12.74
CA SER A 266 0.70 -26.08 11.68
C SER A 266 -0.71 -26.00 12.24
N ILE A 267 -1.00 -26.71 13.34
CA ILE A 267 -2.31 -26.67 14.02
C ILE A 267 -2.61 -25.26 14.53
N ILE A 268 -1.66 -24.61 15.22
CA ILE A 268 -1.83 -23.24 15.73
C ILE A 268 -2.07 -22.27 14.57
N SER A 269 -1.26 -22.36 13.51
CA SER A 269 -1.42 -21.51 12.32
C SER A 269 -2.77 -21.72 11.63
N GLN A 270 -3.24 -22.97 11.50
CA GLN A 270 -4.56 -23.27 10.97
C GLN A 270 -5.70 -22.69 11.83
N CYS A 271 -5.60 -22.77 13.17
CA CYS A 271 -6.55 -22.13 14.07
C CYS A 271 -6.60 -20.61 13.87
N ILE A 272 -5.43 -19.96 13.73
CA ILE A 272 -5.35 -18.52 13.46
C ILE A 272 -5.99 -18.19 12.11
N CYS A 273 -5.67 -18.94 11.05
CA CYS A 273 -6.28 -18.77 9.73
C CYS A 273 -7.80 -18.87 9.78
N PHE A 274 -8.33 -19.92 10.44
CA PHE A 274 -9.77 -20.12 10.57
C PHE A 274 -10.43 -18.95 11.32
N LEU A 275 -9.81 -18.45 12.40
CA LEU A 275 -10.32 -17.30 13.14
C LEU A 275 -10.36 -16.04 12.26
N VAL A 276 -9.26 -15.73 11.57
CA VAL A 276 -9.18 -14.52 10.72
C VAL A 276 -10.19 -14.59 9.57
N LEU A 277 -10.30 -15.73 8.88
CA LEU A 277 -11.26 -15.92 7.80
C LEU A 277 -12.70 -15.88 8.32
N SER A 278 -12.99 -16.49 9.48
CA SER A 278 -14.31 -16.47 10.10
C SER A 278 -14.74 -15.04 10.43
N VAL A 279 -13.85 -14.23 11.01
CA VAL A 279 -14.10 -12.80 11.28
C VAL A 279 -14.33 -12.04 9.98
N PHE A 280 -13.51 -12.27 8.96
CA PHE A 280 -13.63 -11.60 7.67
C PHE A 280 -14.96 -11.92 6.97
N ILE A 281 -15.33 -13.20 6.89
CA ILE A 281 -16.61 -13.65 6.32
C ILE A 281 -17.79 -13.11 7.13
N SER A 282 -17.71 -13.14 8.46
CA SER A 282 -18.75 -12.56 9.32
C SER A 282 -18.97 -11.07 9.02
N LEU A 283 -17.89 -10.29 8.86
CA LEU A 283 -17.99 -8.87 8.50
C LEU A 283 -18.54 -8.64 7.09
N LEU A 284 -18.14 -9.46 6.11
CA LEU A 284 -18.72 -9.43 4.77
C LEU A 284 -20.22 -9.73 4.80
N CYS A 285 -20.64 -10.79 5.49
CA CYS A 285 -22.05 -11.16 5.62
C CYS A 285 -22.87 -10.05 6.28
N GLN A 286 -22.32 -9.31 7.25
CA GLN A 286 -23.02 -8.18 7.87
C GLN A 286 -23.35 -7.06 6.88
N HIS A 287 -22.51 -6.82 5.87
CA HIS A 287 -22.74 -5.80 4.84
C HIS A 287 -23.84 -6.17 3.84
N PHE A 288 -24.03 -7.46 3.58
CA PHE A 288 -25.06 -7.97 2.66
C PHE A 288 -26.36 -8.40 3.36
N LYS A 289 -26.33 -8.61 4.68
CA LYS A 289 -27.53 -8.94 5.44
C LYS A 289 -28.47 -7.74 5.41
N GLY A 290 -29.64 -7.91 4.80
CA GLY A 290 -30.66 -6.88 4.64
C GLY A 290 -30.90 -6.12 5.94
N LEU A 291 -30.30 -4.93 6.03
CA LEU A 291 -30.48 -4.01 7.13
C LEU A 291 -31.97 -3.65 7.22
N ASN A 292 -32.53 -3.72 8.43
CA ASN A 292 -33.94 -3.51 8.76
C ASN A 292 -34.62 -2.45 7.88
N LYS A 293 -35.93 -2.67 7.58
CA LYS A 293 -36.82 -1.83 6.74
C LYS A 293 -36.89 -0.32 7.05
N ASN A 294 -36.14 0.17 8.04
CA ASN A 294 -36.17 1.55 8.55
C ASN A 294 -34.87 2.34 8.27
N LEU A 295 -33.93 1.81 7.49
CA LEU A 295 -32.68 2.52 7.16
C LEU A 295 -32.78 3.25 5.82
N ASP A 296 -32.28 4.49 5.80
CA ASP A 296 -32.22 5.31 4.59
C ASP A 296 -31.45 4.59 3.48
N PHE A 297 -31.99 4.65 2.27
CA PHE A 297 -31.43 4.02 1.07
C PHE A 297 -29.99 4.48 0.77
N SER A 298 -29.64 5.69 1.23
CA SER A 298 -28.29 6.26 1.13
C SER A 298 -27.27 5.51 1.99
N ILE A 299 -27.61 5.23 3.25
CA ILE A 299 -26.75 4.54 4.22
C ILE A 299 -26.55 3.08 3.78
N LEU A 300 -27.61 2.44 3.31
CA LEU A 300 -27.57 1.05 2.85
C LEU A 300 -26.59 0.87 1.68
N ARG A 301 -26.60 1.79 0.70
CA ARG A 301 -25.63 1.76 -0.42
C ARG A 301 -24.19 2.02 0.00
N ILE A 302 -23.96 2.82 1.06
CA ILE A 302 -22.61 3.06 1.59
C ILE A 302 -22.05 1.78 2.23
N GLU A 303 -22.82 1.08 3.06
CA GLU A 303 -22.39 -0.19 3.66
C GLU A 303 -22.20 -1.27 2.57
N GLN A 304 -23.06 -1.33 1.55
CA GLN A 304 -22.86 -2.22 0.40
C GLN A 304 -21.57 -1.93 -0.37
N HIS A 305 -21.23 -0.64 -0.56
CA HIS A 305 -19.98 -0.24 -1.18
C HIS A 305 -18.77 -0.68 -0.34
N GLU A 306 -18.81 -0.51 0.99
CA GLU A 306 -17.77 -1.04 1.89
C GLU A 306 -17.63 -2.56 1.76
N GLY A 307 -18.75 -3.30 1.71
CA GLY A 307 -18.76 -4.75 1.51
C GLY A 307 -18.13 -5.18 0.19
N ILE A 308 -18.41 -4.46 -0.90
CA ILE A 308 -17.86 -4.76 -2.23
C ILE A 308 -16.38 -4.38 -2.31
N CYS A 309 -15.96 -3.31 -1.64
CA CYS A 309 -14.54 -3.01 -1.48
C CYS A 309 -13.81 -4.17 -0.77
N GLN A 310 -14.34 -4.70 0.32
CA GLN A 310 -13.73 -5.86 1.00
C GLN A 310 -13.73 -7.13 0.12
N LEU A 311 -14.82 -7.39 -0.61
CA LEU A 311 -14.89 -8.50 -1.55
C LEU A 311 -13.83 -8.38 -2.66
N LYS A 312 -13.62 -7.17 -3.19
CA LYS A 312 -12.56 -6.88 -4.16
C LYS A 312 -11.19 -7.25 -3.59
N LYS A 313 -10.88 -6.84 -2.35
CA LYS A 313 -9.59 -7.17 -1.70
C LYS A 313 -9.38 -8.68 -1.58
N LEU A 314 -10.41 -9.40 -1.13
CA LEU A 314 -10.37 -10.86 -1.05
C LEU A 314 -10.09 -11.51 -2.40
N LEU A 315 -10.88 -11.15 -3.43
CA LEU A 315 -10.72 -11.70 -4.77
C LEU A 315 -9.36 -11.35 -5.36
N PHE A 316 -8.88 -10.12 -5.17
CA PHE A 316 -7.57 -9.70 -5.65
C PHE A 316 -6.45 -10.53 -5.04
N ILE A 317 -6.44 -10.70 -3.71
CA ILE A 317 -5.41 -11.49 -3.03
C ILE A 317 -5.52 -12.97 -3.42
N LEU A 318 -6.72 -13.51 -3.56
CA LEU A 318 -6.94 -14.89 -3.99
C LEU A 318 -6.37 -15.11 -5.41
N ILE A 319 -6.69 -14.24 -6.37
CA ILE A 319 -6.10 -14.28 -7.72
C ILE A 319 -4.58 -14.16 -7.66
N LEU A 320 -4.07 -13.26 -6.81
CA LEU A 320 -2.65 -13.00 -6.66
C LEU A 320 -1.89 -14.22 -6.10
N ILE A 321 -2.49 -15.03 -5.24
CA ILE A 321 -1.80 -16.17 -4.61
C ILE A 321 -2.08 -17.48 -5.35
N ASP A 322 -3.33 -17.75 -5.73
CA ASP A 322 -3.74 -19.04 -6.27
C ASP A 322 -3.39 -19.18 -7.77
N ILE A 323 -3.33 -18.07 -8.51
CA ILE A 323 -3.06 -18.07 -9.96
C ILE A 323 -1.59 -17.69 -10.21
N GLN A 324 -0.67 -18.45 -9.62
CA GLN A 324 0.78 -18.28 -9.85
C GLN A 324 1.33 -19.17 -10.97
N GLU A 325 0.52 -20.08 -11.54
CA GLU A 325 0.94 -20.95 -12.64
C GLU A 325 0.81 -20.30 -14.03
N SER A 326 -0.14 -19.38 -14.19
CA SER A 326 -0.41 -18.69 -15.46
C SER A 326 -0.42 -17.17 -15.29
N ASP A 327 0.63 -16.54 -15.78
CA ASP A 327 0.83 -15.09 -15.81
C ASP A 327 -0.29 -14.34 -16.56
N ILE A 328 -0.66 -14.83 -17.75
CA ILE A 328 -1.74 -14.25 -18.58
C ILE A 328 -3.08 -14.31 -17.85
N PHE A 329 -3.42 -15.47 -17.28
CA PHE A 329 -4.70 -15.64 -16.58
C PHE A 329 -4.77 -14.75 -15.34
N GLN A 330 -3.66 -14.60 -14.61
CA GLN A 330 -3.60 -13.72 -13.46
C GLN A 330 -3.80 -12.25 -13.84
N CYS A 331 -3.05 -11.75 -14.81
CA CYS A 331 -3.16 -10.36 -15.28
C CYS A 331 -4.55 -10.03 -15.82
N THR A 332 -5.15 -10.94 -16.61
CA THR A 332 -6.51 -10.77 -17.15
C THR A 332 -7.56 -10.76 -16.05
N MET A 333 -7.48 -11.68 -15.08
CA MET A 333 -8.43 -11.76 -13.97
C MET A 333 -8.35 -10.54 -13.04
N ILE A 334 -7.15 -10.05 -12.72
CA ILE A 334 -6.99 -8.82 -11.94
C ILE A 334 -7.58 -7.63 -12.69
N THR A 335 -7.29 -7.51 -13.99
CA THR A 335 -7.81 -6.41 -14.82
C THR A 335 -9.33 -6.45 -14.88
N LEU A 336 -9.92 -7.63 -15.09
CA LEU A 336 -11.37 -7.84 -15.09
C LEU A 336 -12.00 -7.47 -13.74
N LEU A 337 -11.38 -7.87 -12.62
CA LEU A 337 -11.85 -7.56 -11.28
C LEU A 337 -11.94 -6.04 -11.06
N ILE A 338 -10.89 -5.31 -11.43
CA ILE A 338 -10.85 -3.85 -11.30
C ILE A 338 -11.85 -3.18 -12.25
N PHE A 339 -11.97 -3.68 -13.49
CA PHE A 339 -12.95 -3.19 -14.45
C PHE A 339 -14.39 -3.35 -13.94
N VAL A 340 -14.74 -4.52 -13.41
CA VAL A 340 -16.05 -4.78 -12.80
C VAL A 340 -16.29 -3.87 -11.60
N TYR A 341 -15.27 -3.65 -10.77
CA TYR A 341 -15.37 -2.74 -9.63
C TYR A 341 -15.62 -1.29 -10.06
N ILE A 342 -14.89 -0.79 -11.08
CA ILE A 342 -15.12 0.55 -11.64
C ILE A 342 -16.54 0.65 -12.22
N GLY A 343 -17.00 -0.36 -12.97
CA GLY A 343 -18.37 -0.42 -13.47
C GLY A 343 -19.41 -0.34 -12.34
N PHE A 344 -19.13 -1.02 -11.22
CA PHE A 344 -19.96 -0.96 -10.03
C PHE A 344 -19.97 0.43 -9.37
N LEU A 345 -18.83 1.14 -9.32
CA LEU A 345 -18.78 2.53 -8.83
C LEU A 345 -19.69 3.46 -9.64
N PHE A 346 -19.74 3.28 -10.96
CA PHE A 346 -20.67 4.05 -11.81
C PHE A 346 -22.14 3.72 -11.53
N MET A 347 -22.47 2.46 -11.19
CA MET A 347 -23.83 2.08 -10.82
C MET A 347 -24.29 2.69 -9.50
N ILE A 348 -23.39 2.91 -8.53
CA ILE A 348 -23.73 3.54 -7.22
C ILE A 348 -23.69 5.08 -7.27
N GLN A 349 -23.33 5.70 -8.39
CA GLN A 349 -23.01 7.13 -8.53
C GLN A 349 -23.99 8.12 -7.86
N GLN A 350 -25.25 7.73 -7.64
CA GLN A 350 -26.28 8.54 -7.00
C GLN A 350 -25.95 9.02 -5.56
N ASN A 351 -25.05 8.38 -4.82
CA ASN A 351 -24.79 8.73 -3.40
C ASN A 351 -23.38 9.24 -3.09
N ILE A 352 -22.44 9.14 -4.02
CA ILE A 352 -21.04 9.53 -3.79
C ILE A 352 -20.84 10.94 -4.36
N PRO A 353 -20.30 11.91 -3.58
CA PRO A 353 -20.01 13.23 -4.12
C PRO A 353 -19.01 13.11 -5.28
N LYS A 354 -19.23 13.87 -6.35
CA LYS A 354 -18.46 13.74 -7.61
C LYS A 354 -16.94 13.70 -7.43
N ILE A 355 -16.40 14.45 -6.46
CA ILE A 355 -14.96 14.47 -6.17
C ILE A 355 -14.46 13.16 -5.56
N GLU A 356 -15.25 12.54 -4.68
CA GLU A 356 -14.88 11.24 -4.11
C GLU A 356 -14.91 10.16 -5.19
N LEU A 357 -15.91 10.19 -6.08
CA LEU A 357 -15.99 9.27 -7.21
C LEU A 357 -14.80 9.45 -8.16
N ILE A 358 -14.46 10.69 -8.52
CA ILE A 358 -13.27 10.98 -9.35
C ILE A 358 -12.01 10.48 -8.65
N GLY A 359 -11.86 10.72 -7.35
CA GLY A 359 -10.72 10.25 -6.57
C GLY A 359 -10.59 8.72 -6.58
N LEU A 360 -11.69 7.99 -6.39
CA LEU A 360 -11.70 6.52 -6.45
C LEU A 360 -11.32 6.01 -7.84
N ILE A 361 -11.92 6.55 -8.91
CA ILE A 361 -11.60 6.17 -10.29
C ILE A 361 -10.13 6.50 -10.59
N TRP A 362 -9.61 7.62 -10.11
CA TRP A 362 -8.21 8.02 -10.30
C TRP A 362 -7.23 7.08 -9.60
N MET A 363 -7.65 6.40 -8.54
CA MET A 363 -6.82 5.39 -7.87
C MET A 363 -6.90 4.03 -8.55
N GLU A 364 -8.08 3.61 -9.01
CA GLU A 364 -8.29 2.27 -9.59
C GLU A 364 -7.90 2.18 -11.08
N ALA A 365 -8.16 3.23 -11.87
CA ALA A 365 -7.92 3.20 -13.31
C ALA A 365 -6.44 3.04 -13.69
N PRO A 366 -5.47 3.69 -13.01
CA PRO A 366 -4.06 3.45 -13.28
C PRO A 366 -3.64 2.01 -12.99
N VAL A 367 -4.21 1.37 -11.96
CA VAL A 367 -3.93 -0.03 -11.64
C VAL A 367 -4.51 -0.95 -12.72
N MET A 368 -5.73 -0.70 -13.18
CA MET A 368 -6.33 -1.44 -14.29
C MET A 368 -5.46 -1.34 -15.57
N LEU A 369 -4.99 -0.13 -15.90
CA LEU A 369 -4.11 0.09 -17.05
C LEU A 369 -2.75 -0.58 -16.85
N PHE A 370 -2.21 -0.54 -15.64
CA PHE A 370 -0.97 -1.22 -15.28
C PHE A 370 -1.07 -2.74 -15.47
N THR A 371 -2.12 -3.37 -14.94
CA THR A 371 -2.29 -4.83 -15.04
C THR A 371 -2.60 -5.28 -16.47
N LEU A 372 -3.37 -4.47 -17.21
CA LEU A 372 -3.64 -4.73 -18.62
C LEU A 372 -2.37 -4.64 -19.47
N THR A 373 -1.58 -3.59 -19.28
CA THR A 373 -0.32 -3.41 -20.03
C THR A 373 0.75 -4.40 -19.58
N SER A 374 0.67 -4.96 -18.37
CA SER A 374 1.58 -6.01 -17.90
C SER A 374 1.46 -7.32 -18.67
N LEU A 375 0.37 -7.56 -19.41
CA LEU A 375 0.23 -8.73 -20.30
C LEU A 375 1.34 -8.83 -21.34
N ILE A 376 1.94 -7.69 -21.70
CA ILE A 376 3.05 -7.60 -22.65
C ILE A 376 4.30 -8.36 -22.16
N TYR A 377 4.47 -8.47 -20.84
CA TYR A 377 5.60 -9.12 -20.21
C TYR A 377 5.39 -10.61 -19.92
N CYS A 378 4.21 -11.14 -20.24
CA CYS A 378 3.94 -12.57 -20.11
C CYS A 378 4.79 -13.38 -21.10
N SER A 379 5.13 -14.63 -20.77
CA SER A 379 6.06 -15.45 -21.55
C SER A 379 5.71 -15.54 -23.03
N ASP A 380 4.41 -15.62 -23.34
CA ASP A 380 3.92 -15.77 -24.70
C ASP A 380 4.04 -14.47 -25.52
N PHE A 381 3.89 -13.32 -24.87
CA PHE A 381 3.92 -12.01 -25.52
C PHE A 381 5.30 -11.36 -25.53
N GLN A 382 6.14 -11.72 -24.55
CA GLN A 382 7.47 -11.12 -24.35
C GLN A 382 8.36 -11.26 -25.59
N ASN A 383 8.22 -12.36 -26.33
CA ASN A 383 9.03 -12.64 -27.52
C ASN A 383 8.71 -11.74 -28.72
N TYR A 384 7.55 -11.07 -28.73
CA TYR A 384 7.15 -10.18 -29.84
C TYR A 384 7.66 -8.75 -29.70
N LEU A 385 8.25 -8.39 -28.55
CA LEU A 385 8.69 -7.03 -28.26
C LEU A 385 10.17 -6.99 -27.92
N THR A 386 10.87 -6.00 -28.47
CA THR A 386 12.27 -5.75 -28.13
C THR A 386 12.42 -5.33 -26.67
N ASN A 387 13.57 -5.64 -26.06
CA ASN A 387 13.86 -5.26 -24.68
C ASN A 387 13.73 -3.74 -24.46
N ASP A 388 14.13 -2.92 -25.44
CA ASP A 388 14.02 -1.45 -25.36
C ASP A 388 12.56 -0.98 -25.28
N LEU A 389 11.66 -1.60 -26.06
CA LEU A 389 10.23 -1.31 -25.99
C LEU A 389 9.63 -1.76 -24.64
N GLN A 390 10.05 -2.92 -24.13
CA GLN A 390 9.63 -3.40 -22.81
C GLN A 390 10.04 -2.41 -21.70
N ILE A 391 11.26 -1.88 -21.76
CA ILE A 391 11.78 -0.87 -20.83
C ILE A 391 10.98 0.44 -20.96
N LEU A 392 10.72 0.91 -22.18
CA LEU A 392 9.95 2.13 -22.43
C LEU A 392 8.52 2.02 -21.86
N ILE A 393 7.84 0.91 -22.13
CA ILE A 393 6.52 0.61 -21.55
C ILE A 393 6.62 0.60 -20.02
N GLY A 394 7.72 0.06 -19.47
CA GLY A 394 7.94 0.02 -18.03
C GLY A 394 8.01 1.41 -17.40
N PHE A 395 8.67 2.37 -18.04
CA PHE A 395 8.65 3.76 -17.58
C PHE A 395 7.25 4.39 -17.68
N GLY A 396 6.51 4.08 -18.74
CA GLY A 396 5.10 4.49 -18.86
C GLY A 396 4.25 3.96 -17.70
N GLN A 397 4.43 2.69 -17.34
CA GLN A 397 3.76 2.05 -16.21
C GLN A 397 4.13 2.68 -14.87
N ILE A 398 5.41 2.99 -14.63
CA ILE A 398 5.85 3.74 -13.44
C ILE A 398 5.12 5.09 -13.36
N GLY A 399 5.03 5.81 -14.49
CA GLY A 399 4.29 7.06 -14.58
C GLY A 399 2.81 6.90 -14.23
N LEU A 400 2.15 5.84 -14.71
CA LEU A 400 0.77 5.53 -14.36
C LEU A 400 0.59 5.27 -12.87
N LEU A 401 1.45 4.47 -12.24
CA LEU A 401 1.37 4.17 -10.81
C LEU A 401 1.56 5.43 -9.94
N ILE A 402 2.53 6.28 -10.32
CA ILE A 402 2.75 7.60 -9.69
C ILE A 402 1.51 8.48 -9.83
N LEU A 403 0.87 8.53 -11.00
CA LEU A 403 -0.39 9.27 -11.19
C LEU A 403 -1.49 8.74 -10.26
N GLY A 404 -1.56 7.44 -10.03
CA GLY A 404 -2.48 6.82 -9.06
C GLY A 404 -2.24 7.32 -7.62
N LEU A 405 -0.97 7.44 -7.20
CA LEU A 405 -0.59 7.97 -5.87
C LEU A 405 -0.94 9.45 -5.69
N LEU A 406 -1.05 10.22 -6.79
CA LEU A 406 -1.47 11.62 -6.71
C LEU A 406 -2.98 11.77 -6.41
N GLY A 407 -3.79 10.73 -6.60
CA GLY A 407 -5.24 10.77 -6.37
C GLY A 407 -5.64 11.28 -4.98
N PRO A 408 -5.15 10.65 -3.89
CA PRO A 408 -5.38 11.13 -2.52
C PRO A 408 -4.90 12.57 -2.29
N LEU A 409 -3.77 12.97 -2.89
CA LEU A 409 -3.23 14.32 -2.75
C LEU A 409 -4.12 15.37 -3.43
N ILE A 410 -4.63 15.07 -4.62
CA ILE A 410 -5.56 15.94 -5.34
C ILE A 410 -6.85 16.09 -4.53
N LYS A 411 -7.40 14.99 -4.02
CA LYS A 411 -8.59 14.98 -3.15
C LYS A 411 -8.37 15.88 -1.92
N LEU A 412 -7.21 15.74 -1.27
CA LEU A 412 -6.81 16.55 -0.13
C LEU A 412 -6.69 18.04 -0.49
N GLY A 413 -6.02 18.36 -1.59
CA GLY A 413 -5.82 19.72 -2.07
C GLY A 413 -7.14 20.42 -2.38
N ILE A 414 -8.09 19.72 -3.01
CA ILE A 414 -9.43 20.24 -3.28
C ILE A 414 -10.19 20.49 -1.97
N LYS A 415 -10.09 19.59 -1.00
CA LYS A 415 -10.72 19.76 0.32
C LYS A 415 -10.15 20.98 1.06
N LEU A 416 -8.83 21.10 1.11
CA LEU A 416 -8.14 22.24 1.71
C LEU A 416 -8.51 23.57 1.02
N TYR A 417 -8.59 23.57 -0.31
CA TYR A 417 -9.02 24.74 -1.07
C TYR A 417 -10.45 25.17 -0.72
N ARG A 418 -11.37 24.21 -0.59
CA ARG A 418 -12.75 24.48 -0.17
C ARG A 418 -12.83 25.03 1.26
N ASP A 419 -12.09 24.43 2.18
CA ASP A 419 -12.04 24.89 3.57
C ASP A 419 -11.46 26.32 3.65
N PHE A 420 -10.44 26.62 2.83
CA PHE A 420 -9.86 27.95 2.72
C PHE A 420 -10.83 28.97 2.12
N GLN A 421 -11.54 28.61 1.05
CA GLN A 421 -12.59 29.47 0.46
C GLN A 421 -13.71 29.78 1.46
N GLN A 422 -14.20 28.77 2.19
CA GLN A 422 -15.23 28.97 3.22
C GLN A 422 -14.73 29.87 4.35
N PHE A 423 -13.46 29.73 4.75
CA PHE A 423 -12.85 30.60 5.74
C PHE A 423 -12.79 32.06 5.26
N TYR A 424 -12.40 32.28 4.01
CA TYR A 424 -12.33 33.62 3.41
C TYR A 424 -13.73 34.25 3.29
N GLN A 425 -14.73 33.49 2.84
CA GLN A 425 -16.13 33.96 2.75
C GLN A 425 -16.69 34.33 4.12
N LYS A 426 -16.46 33.50 5.16
CA LYS A 426 -16.86 33.84 6.54
C LYS A 426 -16.18 35.10 7.05
N LYS A 427 -14.91 35.31 6.71
CA LYS A 427 -14.17 36.53 7.08
C LYS A 427 -14.76 37.76 6.37
N GLN A 428 -15.09 37.66 5.09
CA GLN A 428 -15.75 38.75 4.35
C GLN A 428 -17.16 39.06 4.89
N GLN A 429 -17.96 38.04 5.23
CA GLN A 429 -19.28 38.23 5.83
C GLN A 429 -19.18 38.92 7.20
N ASN A 430 -18.22 38.53 8.03
CA ASN A 430 -17.99 39.19 9.32
C ASN A 430 -17.54 40.65 9.15
N VAL A 431 -16.71 40.97 8.14
CA VAL A 431 -16.32 42.36 7.85
C VAL A 431 -17.53 43.20 7.40
N LYS A 432 -18.37 42.67 6.50
CA LYS A 432 -19.60 43.35 6.05
C LYS A 432 -20.61 43.57 7.19
N GLN A 433 -20.76 42.61 8.10
CA GLN A 433 -21.61 42.78 9.28
C GLN A 433 -21.10 43.88 10.22
N PHE A 434 -19.77 44.01 10.38
CA PHE A 434 -19.16 45.09 11.15
C PHE A 434 -19.37 46.48 10.50
N GLU A 435 -19.28 46.58 9.17
CA GLU A 435 -19.56 47.82 8.45
C GLU A 435 -21.03 48.25 8.60
N VAL A 436 -21.98 47.33 8.47
CA VAL A 436 -23.43 47.60 8.66
C VAL A 436 -23.73 48.01 10.11
N PHE A 437 -23.10 47.38 11.10
CA PHE A 437 -23.28 47.72 12.51
C PHE A 437 -22.72 49.11 12.85
N ASN A 438 -21.62 49.52 12.22
CA ASN A 438 -21.06 50.86 12.39
C ASN A 438 -21.92 51.94 11.74
N ILE A 439 -22.53 51.67 10.57
CA ILE A 439 -23.45 52.60 9.91
C ILE A 439 -24.73 52.78 10.75
N LEU A 440 -25.32 51.69 11.24
CA LEU A 440 -26.54 51.74 12.08
C LEU A 440 -26.34 52.42 13.44
N ASN A 441 -25.13 52.37 14.00
CA ASN A 441 -24.80 53.10 15.24
C ASN A 441 -24.45 54.56 15.00
N PHE A 442 -23.95 54.92 13.81
CA PHE A 442 -23.71 56.32 13.44
C PHE A 442 -25.02 57.11 13.30
N ASP A 443 -26.08 56.48 12.79
CA ASP A 443 -27.40 57.10 12.67
C ASP A 443 -28.16 57.23 14.00
N LYS A 444 -27.72 56.56 15.06
CA LYS A 444 -28.28 56.71 16.43
C LYS A 444 -27.56 57.75 17.28
N MET A 445 -26.42 58.28 16.82
CA MET A 445 -25.64 59.32 17.52
C MET A 445 -25.83 60.73 16.94
N LYS A 446 -26.68 60.86 15.91
CA LYS A 446 -27.25 62.15 15.48
C LYS A 446 -28.69 62.23 15.98
#